data_AF-A0A1H9HX50-F1
#
_entry.id   AF-A0A1H9HX50-F1
#
_cell.length_a   1.000
_cell.length_b   1.000
_cell.length_c   1.000
_cell.angle_alpha   90.00
_cell.angle_beta   90.00
_cell.angle_gamma   90.00
#
_symmetry.space_group_name_H-M   'P 1'
#
loop_
_entity.id
_entity.type
_entity.pdbx_description
1 polymer ?
#
loop_
_entity_poly.entity_id
_entity_poly.type
_entity_poly.pdbx_seq_one_letter_code
_entity_poly.pdbx_strand_id
1 'polypeptide(L)'
;MIARWMTDEVLTAVQRLKPIAEEAGITMAQLAVAWVLKNPNVASAIIGASRPEQVHENVKAVDVELGDDVLARIDDVLAGVITDDPRLTAQG
;
A
#
# COMPACT_ATOMS: atom_id res chain seq x y z
N MET A 1 3.58 7.22 15.56
CA MET A 1 4.65 8.03 14.92
C MET A 1 5.30 7.17 13.83
N ILE A 2 5.57 7.71 12.64
CA ILE A 2 6.03 6.93 11.47
C ILE A 2 7.40 6.24 11.67
N ALA A 3 8.15 6.62 12.71
CA ALA A 3 9.49 6.12 13.03
C ALA A 3 9.62 4.59 13.06
N ARG A 4 8.57 3.84 13.44
CA ARG A 4 8.56 2.37 13.44
C ARG A 4 8.82 1.76 12.06
N TRP A 5 8.50 2.48 10.98
CA TRP A 5 8.68 2.02 9.59
C TRP A 5 9.90 2.64 8.88
N MET A 6 10.68 3.48 9.57
CA MET A 6 11.86 4.14 9.00
C MET A 6 13.15 3.31 9.18
N THR A 7 13.08 2.00 8.93
CA THR A 7 14.25 1.11 8.94
C THR A 7 14.73 0.85 7.52
N ASP A 8 16.03 0.62 7.34
CA ASP A 8 16.61 0.37 6.02
C ASP A 8 15.96 -0.82 5.30
N GLU A 9 15.57 -1.85 6.06
CA GLU A 9 14.88 -3.03 5.54
C GLU A 9 13.51 -2.68 4.95
N VAL A 10 12.68 -1.94 5.69
CA VAL A 10 11.36 -1.49 5.23
C VAL A 10 11.50 -0.54 4.05
N LEU A 11 12.42 0.42 4.12
CA LEU A 11 12.63 1.39 3.03
C LEU A 11 13.14 0.71 1.75
N THR A 12 13.97 -0.34 1.87
CA THR A 12 14.43 -1.14 0.73
C THR A 12 13.28 -1.92 0.11
N ALA A 13 12.41 -2.53 0.92
CA ALA A 13 11.21 -3.22 0.43
C ALA A 13 10.25 -2.23 -0.28
N VAL A 14 10.01 -1.05 0.30
CA VAL A 14 9.19 0.00 -0.32
C VAL A 14 9.77 0.47 -1.66
N GLN A 15 11.09 0.60 -1.79
CA GLN A 15 11.71 0.95 -3.07
C GLN A 15 11.48 -0.12 -4.15
N ARG A 16 11.44 -1.39 -3.76
CA ARG A 16 11.17 -2.51 -4.68
C ARG A 16 9.72 -2.58 -5.17
N LEU A 17 8.78 -1.87 -4.54
CA LEU A 17 7.41 -1.73 -5.04
C LEU A 17 7.30 -0.71 -6.18
N LYS A 18 8.27 0.19 -6.34
CA LYS A 18 8.21 1.26 -7.34
C LYS A 18 8.08 0.74 -8.78
N PRO A 19 8.86 -0.27 -9.23
CA PRO A 19 8.68 -0.84 -10.57
C PRO A 19 7.29 -1.47 -10.78
N ILE A 20 6.70 -2.06 -9.73
CA ILE A 20 5.35 -2.64 -9.79
C ILE A 20 4.32 -1.55 -10.05
N ALA A 21 4.42 -0.42 -9.35
CA ALA A 21 3.55 0.74 -9.56
C ALA A 21 3.71 1.32 -10.98
N GLU A 22 4.96 1.46 -11.45
CA GLU A 22 5.29 1.98 -12.78
C GLU A 22 4.73 1.08 -13.90
N GLU A 23 4.88 -0.24 -13.78
CA GLU A 23 4.31 -1.21 -14.73
C GLU A 23 2.78 -1.19 -14.75
N ALA A 24 2.14 -0.97 -13.60
CA ALA A 24 0.70 -0.78 -13.48
C ALA A 24 0.23 0.62 -13.91
N GLY A 25 1.14 1.53 -14.27
CA GLY A 25 0.81 2.89 -14.72
C GLY A 25 0.27 3.80 -13.62
N ILE A 26 0.55 3.50 -12.35
CA ILE A 26 0.02 4.21 -11.19
C ILE A 26 1.13 4.75 -10.28
N THR A 27 0.79 5.72 -9.45
CA THR A 27 1.71 6.24 -8.44
C THR A 27 1.82 5.27 -7.25
N MET A 28 2.91 5.37 -6.48
CA MET A 28 3.08 4.61 -5.23
C MET A 28 1.93 4.85 -4.23
N ALA A 29 1.40 6.07 -4.17
CA ALA A 29 0.27 6.39 -3.30
C ALA A 29 -1.00 5.68 -3.77
N GLN A 30 -1.27 5.69 -5.08
CA GLN A 30 -2.39 4.97 -5.67
C GLN A 30 -2.26 3.47 -5.48
N LEU A 31 -1.07 2.89 -5.65
CA LEU A 31 -0.82 1.46 -5.39
C LEU A 31 -1.19 1.09 -3.96
N ALA A 32 -0.74 1.86 -2.96
CA ALA A 32 -1.03 1.59 -1.56
C ALA A 32 -2.54 1.68 -1.24
N VAL A 33 -3.22 2.69 -1.78
CA VAL A 33 -4.67 2.86 -1.57
C VAL A 33 -5.46 1.76 -2.29
N ALA A 34 -5.13 1.43 -3.53
CA ALA A 34 -5.78 0.36 -4.29
C ALA A 34 -5.59 -1.00 -3.60
N TRP A 35 -4.41 -1.28 -3.05
CA TRP A 35 -4.15 -2.49 -2.28
C TRP A 35 -5.06 -2.61 -1.05
N VAL A 36 -5.25 -1.51 -0.31
CA VAL A 36 -6.18 -1.48 0.84
C VAL A 36 -7.63 -1.73 0.40
N LEU A 37 -8.06 -1.07 -0.68
CA LEU A 37 -9.42 -1.17 -1.21
C LEU A 37 -9.74 -2.53 -1.84
N LYS A 38 -8.72 -3.32 -2.23
CA LYS A 38 -8.92 -4.65 -2.80
C LYS A 38 -9.49 -5.66 -1.80
N ASN A 39 -9.29 -5.44 -0.50
CA ASN A 39 -9.81 -6.34 0.54
C ASN A 39 -11.31 -6.10 0.74
N PRO A 40 -12.20 -7.08 0.45
CA PRO A 40 -13.64 -6.92 0.57
C PRO A 40 -14.12 -6.70 2.03
N ASN A 41 -13.28 -6.97 3.03
CA ASN A 41 -13.58 -6.72 4.43
C ASN A 41 -13.27 -5.27 4.85
N VAL A 42 -12.66 -4.46 3.97
CA VAL A 42 -12.37 -3.05 4.21
C VAL A 42 -13.52 -2.20 3.66
N ALA A 43 -14.22 -1.50 4.55
CA ALA A 43 -15.33 -0.62 4.15
C ALA A 43 -14.87 0.71 3.54
N SER A 44 -13.70 1.23 3.95
CA SER A 44 -13.18 2.51 3.48
C SER A 44 -11.67 2.64 3.75
N ALA A 45 -10.98 3.41 2.91
CA ALA A 45 -9.60 3.82 3.10
C ALA A 45 -9.54 5.31 3.46
N ILE A 46 -8.96 5.63 4.62
CA ILE A 46 -8.78 7.02 5.08
C ILE A 46 -7.44 7.54 4.54
N ILE A 47 -7.48 8.56 3.69
CA ILE A 47 -6.29 9.19 3.11
C ILE A 47 -6.00 10.54 3.77
N GLY A 48 -4.73 10.78 4.10
CA GLY A 48 -4.22 12.09 4.49
C GLY A 48 -3.64 12.83 3.29
N ALA A 49 -3.98 14.10 3.13
CA ALA A 49 -3.42 14.98 2.11
C ALA A 49 -3.14 16.36 2.71
N SER A 50 -1.99 16.95 2.39
CA SER A 50 -1.62 18.30 2.82
C SER A 50 -1.89 19.36 1.76
N ARG A 51 -2.22 18.94 0.53
CA ARG A 51 -2.59 19.82 -0.60
C ARG A 51 -3.79 19.24 -1.36
N PRO A 52 -4.70 20.06 -1.90
CA PRO A 52 -5.89 19.58 -2.61
C PRO A 52 -5.57 18.65 -3.79
N GLU A 53 -4.48 18.89 -4.51
CA GLU A 53 -4.09 18.10 -5.68
C GLU A 53 -3.81 16.63 -5.31
N GLN A 54 -3.32 16.39 -4.09
CA GLN A 54 -3.08 15.02 -3.60
C GLN A 54 -4.40 14.26 -3.38
N VAL A 55 -5.47 14.94 -2.98
CA VAL A 55 -6.80 14.32 -2.86
C VAL A 55 -7.26 13.84 -4.23
N HIS A 56 -7.16 14.71 -5.23
CA HIS A 56 -7.56 14.38 -6.61
C HIS A 56 -6.72 13.24 -7.20
N GLU A 57 -5.40 13.21 -6.95
CA GLU A 57 -4.56 12.11 -7.41
C GLU A 57 -4.85 10.80 -6.68
N ASN A 58 -5.00 10.82 -5.36
CA ASN A 58 -5.26 9.63 -4.56
C ASN A 58 -6.64 9.01 -4.87
N VAL A 59 -7.65 9.83 -5.19
CA VAL A 59 -8.99 9.33 -5.51
C VAL A 59 -8.99 8.43 -6.73
N LYS A 60 -8.08 8.64 -7.70
CA LYS A 60 -7.97 7.79 -8.89
C LYS A 60 -7.62 6.33 -8.57
N ALA A 61 -7.14 6.06 -7.36
CA ALA A 61 -6.85 4.70 -6.89
C ALA A 61 -8.10 3.82 -6.77
N VAL A 62 -9.30 4.40 -6.67
CA VAL A 62 -10.56 3.63 -6.54
C VAL A 62 -10.91 2.86 -7.82
N ASP A 63 -10.41 3.32 -8.97
CA ASP A 63 -10.64 2.70 -10.28
C ASP A 63 -9.50 1.74 -10.67
N VAL A 64 -8.51 1.54 -9.80
CA VAL A 64 -7.34 0.70 -10.05
C VAL A 64 -7.67 -0.74 -9.67
N GLU A 65 -7.67 -1.63 -10.66
CA GLU A 65 -7.73 -3.07 -10.46
C GLU A 65 -6.31 -3.65 -10.35
N LEU A 66 -5.99 -4.18 -9.18
CA LEU A 66 -4.77 -4.97 -8.97
C LEU A 66 -5.07 -6.44 -9.26
N GLY A 67 -4.43 -6.99 -10.30
CA GLY A 67 -4.50 -8.41 -10.63
C GLY A 67 -3.79 -9.29 -9.59
N ASP A 68 -4.12 -10.57 -9.59
CA ASP A 68 -3.55 -11.55 -8.65
C ASP A 68 -2.01 -11.67 -8.79
N ASP A 69 -1.48 -11.43 -10.00
CA ASP A 69 -0.05 -11.40 -10.29
C ASP A 69 0.65 -10.20 -9.62
N VAL A 70 0.02 -9.04 -9.65
CA VAL A 70 0.52 -7.82 -8.99
C VAL A 70 0.49 -8.00 -7.48
N LEU A 71 -0.59 -8.58 -6.93
CA LEU A 71 -0.71 -8.86 -5.50
C LEU A 71 0.37 -9.84 -5.03
N ALA A 72 0.59 -10.94 -5.76
CA ALA A 72 1.65 -11.90 -5.43
C ALA A 72 3.04 -11.24 -5.41
N ARG A 73 3.33 -10.36 -6.37
CA ARG A 73 4.61 -9.62 -6.40
C ARG A 73 4.76 -8.65 -5.24
N ILE A 74 3.69 -8.01 -4.80
CA ILE A 74 3.69 -7.13 -3.62
C ILE A 74 4.00 -7.95 -2.37
N ASP A 75 3.36 -9.10 -2.21
CA ASP A 75 3.59 -10.01 -1.08
C ASP A 75 5.04 -10.50 -1.05
N ASP A 76 5.60 -10.90 -2.20
CA ASP A 76 6.99 -11.33 -2.32
C ASP A 76 7.99 -10.21 -1.98
N VAL A 77 7.70 -8.97 -2.36
CA VAL A 77 8.55 -7.81 -2.07
C VAL A 77 8.53 -7.46 -0.59
N LEU A 78 7.36 -7.56 0.03
CA LEU A 78 7.13 -7.20 1.44
C LEU A 78 7.37 -8.37 2.40
N ALA A 79 7.65 -9.57 1.89
CA ALA A 79 7.97 -10.74 2.69
C ALA A 79 9.14 -10.42 3.65
N GLY A 80 8.93 -10.67 4.94
CA GLY A 80 9.90 -10.43 6.00
C GLY A 80 9.80 -9.07 6.71
N VAL A 81 9.13 -8.08 6.12
CA VAL A 81 8.95 -6.75 6.74
C VAL A 81 7.52 -6.46 7.21
N ILE A 82 6.57 -7.33 6.88
CA ILE A 82 5.17 -7.22 7.30
C ILE A 82 4.90 -7.86 8.65
N THR A 83 3.82 -7.42 9.30
CA THR A 83 3.28 -8.07 10.49
C THR A 83 2.04 -8.85 10.10
N ASP A 84 2.10 -10.17 10.19
CA ASP A 84 1.04 -11.10 9.80
C ASP A 84 0.37 -11.80 10.99
N ASP A 85 0.83 -11.57 12.22
CA ASP A 85 0.24 -12.16 13.42
C ASP A 85 -1.10 -11.51 13.80
N PRO A 86 -2.25 -12.22 13.64
CA PRO A 86 -3.58 -11.65 13.90
C PRO A 86 -3.81 -11.35 15.40
N ARG A 87 -2.99 -11.91 16.31
CA ARG A 87 -3.11 -11.65 17.75
C ARG A 87 -2.74 -10.21 18.11
N LEU A 88 -1.98 -9.53 17.24
CA LEU A 88 -1.58 -8.15 17.44
C LEU A 88 -2.73 -7.15 17.16
N THR A 89 -3.81 -7.58 16.51
CA THR A 89 -5.00 -6.74 16.25
C THR A 89 -5.89 -6.58 17.50
N ALA A 90 -5.90 -7.56 18.40
CA ALA A 90 -6.82 -7.62 19.54
C ALA A 90 -6.37 -6.79 20.78
N GLN A 91 -5.24 -6.10 20.71
CA GLN A 91 -4.64 -5.36 21.84
C GLN A 91 -4.85 -3.83 21.74
N GLY A 92 -5.73 -3.37 20.84
CA GLY A 92 -6.03 -1.95 20.60
C GLY A 92 -7.27 -1.46 21.34
#